data_AF-A0A9D8SRH8-F1
#
_entry.id   AF-A0A9D8SRH8-F1
#
_cell.length_a   1.000
_cell.length_b   1.000
_cell.length_c   1.000
_cell.angle_alpha   90.00
_cell.angle_beta   90.00
_cell.angle_gamma   90.00
#
_symmetry.space_group_name_H-M   'P 1'
#
loop_
_entity.id
_entity.type
_entity.pdbx_description
1 polymer ?
#
loop_
_entity_poly.entity_id
_entity_poly.type
_entity_poly.pdbx_seq_one_letter_code
_entity_poly.pdbx_strand_id
1 'polypeptide(L)'
;MKLFYIEQKGRSMIEMLGVLAIVGILSVGAISGYSIAMRKYKINRLKDEYTQFIHDVLLYDNEWKKMAKQHPEQELFFINSYVFKMNLFPKLWILDTKTNWIVDSMGGRFTLFVRQGTGKIDIDYQTKGKQKSNADAKDLCIAMVYDVFRQMSANTYLLTAYTEKYSDDNENTGTASLKWYGDDYCGGNRKCLSDLSLSDIITHCTSCAHNDTCRWIIQFE
;
A
#
# COMPACT_ATOMS: atom_id res chain seq x y z
N MET A 1 58.64 -0.28 0.91
CA MET A 1 57.42 0.41 1.38
C MET A 1 57.67 1.91 1.29
N LYS A 2 57.26 2.57 0.20
CA LYS A 2 57.40 4.03 0.05
C LYS A 2 56.25 4.69 0.82
N LEU A 3 56.55 5.41 1.90
CA LEU A 3 55.60 6.34 2.51
C LEU A 3 55.37 7.51 1.55
N PHE A 4 54.14 7.67 1.10
CA PHE A 4 53.70 8.91 0.45
C PHE A 4 53.46 9.97 1.53
N TYR A 5 54.43 10.86 1.73
CA TYR A 5 54.21 12.12 2.45
C TYR A 5 53.56 13.10 1.48
N ILE A 6 52.33 13.53 1.78
CA ILE A 6 51.65 14.60 1.04
C ILE A 6 52.11 15.92 1.66
N GLU A 7 52.96 16.66 0.95
CA GLU A 7 53.31 18.06 1.24
C GLU A 7 52.05 18.93 1.16
N GLN A 8 51.45 19.27 2.31
CA GLN A 8 50.34 20.21 2.38
C GLN A 8 50.88 21.63 2.23
N LYS A 9 50.97 22.13 0.99
CA LYS A 9 51.30 23.54 0.72
C LYS A 9 50.20 24.45 1.28
N GLY A 10 50.43 25.01 2.46
CA GLY A 10 49.88 26.30 2.91
C GLY A 10 48.36 26.49 2.91
N ARG A 11 47.53 25.44 2.99
CA ARG A 11 46.08 25.63 3.20
C ARG A 11 45.82 25.99 4.65
N SER A 12 45.05 27.05 4.88
CA SER A 12 44.66 27.43 6.24
C SER A 12 43.77 26.36 6.83
N MET A 13 43.91 26.07 8.13
CA MET A 13 43.08 25.06 8.82
C MET A 13 41.57 25.35 8.63
N ILE A 14 41.19 26.63 8.51
CA ILE A 14 39.81 27.05 8.24
C ILE A 14 39.32 26.62 6.85
N GLU A 15 40.18 26.62 5.83
CA GLU A 15 39.82 26.21 4.48
C GLU A 15 39.57 24.70 4.40
N MET A 16 40.32 23.92 5.19
CA MET A 16 40.12 22.47 5.26
C MET A 16 38.86 22.10 6.06
N LEU A 17 38.55 22.85 7.12
CA LEU A 17 37.29 22.71 7.86
C LEU A 17 36.08 23.10 7.01
N GLY A 18 36.18 24.15 6.19
CA GLY A 18 35.12 24.55 5.27
C GLY A 18 34.79 23.46 4.25
N VAL A 19 35.81 22.83 3.65
CA VAL A 19 35.61 21.71 2.72
C VAL A 19 34.98 20.50 3.43
N LEU A 20 35.45 20.16 4.63
CA LEU A 20 34.86 19.05 5.41
C LEU A 20 33.40 19.31 5.78
N ALA A 21 33.04 20.55 6.12
CA ALA A 21 31.66 20.93 6.41
C ALA A 21 30.76 20.74 5.17
N ILE A 22 31.22 21.19 3.99
CA ILE A 22 30.47 21.03 2.74
C ILE A 22 30.30 19.54 2.39
N VAL A 23 31.36 18.74 2.48
CA VAL A 23 31.30 17.30 2.21
C VAL A 23 30.35 16.60 3.19
N GLY A 24 30.36 17.00 4.46
CA GLY A 24 29.45 16.47 5.48
C GLY A 24 27.98 16.72 5.13
N ILE A 25 27.63 17.97 4.78
CA ILE A 25 26.25 18.35 4.42
C ILE A 25 25.79 17.61 3.14
N LEU A 26 26.64 17.58 2.11
CA LEU A 26 26.32 16.88 0.86
C LEU A 26 26.13 15.38 1.08
N SER A 27 26.90 14.76 1.97
CA SER A 27 26.77 13.34 2.29
C SER A 27 25.43 13.02 2.96
N VAL A 28 25.00 13.81 3.95
CA VAL A 28 23.71 13.61 4.62
C VAL A 28 22.54 13.89 3.66
N GLY A 29 22.66 14.92 2.82
CA GLY A 29 21.70 15.21 1.75
C GLY A 29 21.58 14.06 0.74
N ALA A 30 22.71 13.50 0.30
CA ALA A 30 22.74 12.38 -0.64
C ALA A 30 22.10 11.11 -0.06
N ILE A 31 22.41 10.76 1.20
CA ILE A 31 21.88 9.55 1.86
C ILE A 31 20.36 9.65 2.06
N SER A 32 19.87 10.80 2.53
CA SER A 32 18.43 11.04 2.69
C SER A 32 17.70 11.07 1.35
N GLY A 33 18.29 11.71 0.32
CA GLY A 33 17.76 11.73 -1.03
C GLY A 33 17.64 10.34 -1.66
N TYR A 34 18.68 9.51 -1.54
CA TYR A 34 18.65 8.11 -2.01
C TYR A 34 17.53 7.31 -1.34
N SER A 35 17.36 7.46 -0.02
CA SER A 35 16.33 6.76 0.74
C SER A 35 14.92 7.12 0.26
N ILE A 36 14.66 8.41 0.00
CA ILE A 36 13.37 8.90 -0.54
C ILE A 36 13.15 8.39 -1.98
N ALA A 37 14.17 8.44 -2.83
CA ALA A 37 14.07 7.95 -4.21
C ALA A 37 13.78 6.44 -4.26
N MET A 38 14.45 5.65 -3.41
CA MET A 38 14.20 4.22 -3.29
C MET A 38 12.81 3.90 -2.77
N ARG A 39 12.28 4.70 -1.83
CA ARG A 39 10.88 4.56 -1.38
C ARG A 39 9.91 4.76 -2.54
N LYS A 40 10.05 5.85 -3.30
CA LYS A 40 9.19 6.14 -4.45
C LYS A 40 9.27 5.04 -5.51
N TYR A 41 10.48 4.52 -5.78
CA TYR A 41 10.68 3.39 -6.69
C TYR A 41 9.90 2.14 -6.25
N LYS A 42 9.98 1.78 -4.96
CA LYS A 42 9.23 0.64 -4.41
C LYS A 42 7.73 0.83 -4.51
N ILE A 43 7.22 2.01 -4.17
CA ILE A 43 5.78 2.33 -4.26
C ILE A 43 5.29 2.25 -5.70
N ASN A 44 6.03 2.83 -6.65
CA ASN A 44 5.65 2.78 -8.08
C ASN A 44 5.61 1.34 -8.60
N ARG A 45 6.65 0.56 -8.30
CA ARG A 45 6.66 -0.87 -8.67
C ARG A 45 5.48 -1.62 -8.05
N LEU A 46 5.17 -1.35 -6.78
CA LEU A 46 4.07 -2.01 -6.09
C LEU A 46 2.71 -1.64 -6.70
N LYS A 47 2.52 -0.40 -7.14
CA LYS A 47 1.32 0.01 -7.89
C LYS A 47 1.13 -0.79 -9.17
N ASP A 48 2.19 -0.95 -9.94
CA ASP A 48 2.15 -1.72 -11.20
C ASP A 48 1.81 -3.18 -10.90
N GLU A 49 2.46 -3.77 -9.88
CA GLU A 49 2.19 -5.12 -9.38
C GLU A 49 0.71 -5.29 -8.97
N TYR A 50 0.14 -4.36 -8.20
CA TYR A 50 -1.27 -4.41 -7.80
C TYR A 50 -2.24 -4.22 -8.96
N THR A 51 -1.94 -3.30 -9.88
CA THR A 51 -2.80 -3.04 -11.03
C THR A 51 -2.94 -4.29 -11.87
N GLN A 52 -1.81 -4.92 -12.23
CA GLN A 52 -1.83 -6.17 -12.98
C GLN A 52 -2.51 -7.31 -12.20
N PHE A 53 -2.18 -7.44 -10.92
CA PHE A 53 -2.75 -8.47 -10.06
C PHE A 53 -4.28 -8.39 -9.97
N ILE A 54 -4.84 -7.19 -9.76
CA ILE A 54 -6.28 -7.00 -9.67
C ILE A 54 -6.93 -7.35 -11.01
N HIS A 55 -6.36 -6.92 -12.14
CA HIS A 55 -6.86 -7.32 -13.46
C HIS A 55 -6.89 -8.84 -13.61
N ASP A 56 -5.79 -9.53 -13.28
CA ASP A 56 -5.69 -10.99 -13.38
C ASP A 56 -6.73 -11.69 -12.49
N VAL A 57 -6.99 -11.19 -11.28
CA VAL A 57 -8.04 -11.74 -10.40
C VAL A 57 -9.43 -11.54 -10.99
N LEU A 58 -9.71 -10.35 -11.52
CA LEU A 58 -11.03 -10.02 -12.09
C LEU A 58 -11.31 -10.77 -13.41
N LEU A 59 -10.30 -11.22 -14.15
CA LEU A 59 -10.49 -12.08 -15.32
C LEU A 59 -11.18 -13.41 -14.99
N TYR A 60 -11.04 -13.91 -13.77
CA TYR A 60 -11.63 -15.16 -13.31
C TYR A 60 -12.86 -14.95 -12.41
N ASP A 61 -13.49 -13.77 -12.44
CA ASP A 61 -14.58 -13.40 -11.54
C ASP A 61 -15.71 -14.44 -11.46
N ASN A 62 -16.12 -14.95 -12.60
CA ASN A 62 -17.19 -15.92 -12.76
C ASN A 62 -16.83 -17.26 -12.14
N GLU A 63 -15.57 -17.68 -12.22
CA GLU A 63 -15.09 -18.92 -11.63
C GLU A 63 -15.02 -18.79 -10.10
N TRP A 64 -14.57 -17.64 -9.58
CA TRP A 64 -14.63 -17.35 -8.14
C TRP A 64 -16.06 -17.37 -7.62
N LYS A 65 -16.99 -16.72 -8.33
CA LYS A 65 -18.43 -16.69 -8.01
C LYS A 65 -19.03 -18.10 -8.03
N LYS A 66 -18.67 -18.96 -8.99
CA LYS A 66 -19.12 -20.36 -9.06
C LYS A 66 -18.58 -21.20 -7.89
N MET A 67 -17.29 -21.08 -7.60
CA MET A 67 -16.66 -21.81 -6.48
C MET A 67 -17.27 -21.37 -5.15
N ALA A 68 -17.48 -20.07 -4.93
CA ALA A 68 -18.14 -19.59 -3.73
C ALA A 68 -19.52 -20.24 -3.54
N LYS A 69 -20.35 -20.31 -4.59
CA LYS A 69 -21.68 -20.96 -4.52
C LYS A 69 -21.65 -22.45 -4.16
N GLN A 70 -20.52 -23.15 -4.37
CA GLN A 70 -20.35 -24.55 -3.96
C GLN A 70 -20.10 -24.68 -2.44
N HIS A 71 -19.81 -23.57 -1.77
CA HIS A 71 -19.56 -23.46 -0.33
C HIS A 71 -20.56 -22.50 0.34
N PRO A 72 -21.88 -22.79 0.27
CA PRO A 72 -22.92 -21.88 0.75
C PRO A 72 -22.86 -21.61 2.27
N GLU A 73 -22.16 -22.45 3.03
CA GLU A 73 -21.92 -22.26 4.47
C GLU A 73 -20.95 -21.12 4.80
N GLN A 74 -20.14 -20.68 3.83
CA GLN A 74 -19.10 -19.67 4.04
C GLN A 74 -19.57 -18.31 3.56
N GLU A 75 -19.98 -17.41 4.47
CA GLU A 75 -20.40 -16.04 4.10
C GLU A 75 -19.34 -15.30 3.25
N LEU A 76 -18.07 -15.49 3.61
CA LEU A 76 -16.90 -15.00 2.89
C LEU A 76 -16.06 -16.20 2.41
N PHE A 77 -16.02 -16.43 1.10
CA PHE A 77 -15.22 -17.48 0.48
C PHE A 77 -13.84 -16.94 0.12
N PHE A 78 -12.81 -17.29 0.90
CA PHE A 78 -11.44 -16.78 0.71
C PHE A 78 -10.73 -17.48 -0.46
N ILE A 79 -10.20 -16.68 -1.40
CA ILE A 79 -9.60 -17.21 -2.64
C ILE A 79 -8.06 -17.19 -2.65
N ASN A 80 -7.41 -16.68 -1.59
CA ASN A 80 -5.96 -16.45 -1.52
C ASN A 80 -5.12 -17.67 -1.92
N SER A 81 -5.45 -18.82 -1.34
CA SER A 81 -4.75 -20.09 -1.60
C SER A 81 -4.93 -20.57 -3.04
N TYR A 82 -6.05 -20.26 -3.69
CA TYR A 82 -6.31 -20.63 -5.09
C TYR A 82 -5.52 -19.74 -6.04
N VAL A 83 -5.59 -18.43 -5.84
CA VAL A 83 -4.82 -17.42 -6.58
C VAL A 83 -3.30 -17.72 -6.47
N PHE A 84 -2.86 -18.22 -5.30
CA PHE A 84 -1.45 -18.63 -5.09
C PHE A 84 -1.06 -19.84 -5.92
N LYS A 85 -1.89 -20.88 -5.90
CA LYS A 85 -1.67 -22.11 -6.68
C LYS A 85 -1.72 -21.86 -8.18
N MET A 86 -2.52 -20.89 -8.62
CA MET A 86 -2.60 -20.47 -10.02
C MET A 86 -1.44 -19.58 -10.46
N ASN A 87 -0.52 -19.22 -9.56
CA ASN A 87 0.63 -18.38 -9.83
C ASN A 87 0.25 -17.00 -10.41
N LEU A 88 -0.86 -16.42 -9.93
CA LEU A 88 -1.36 -15.10 -10.34
C LEU A 88 -0.68 -13.93 -9.59
N PHE A 89 0.29 -14.20 -8.71
CA PHE A 89 0.96 -13.18 -7.92
C PHE A 89 2.31 -12.74 -8.50
N PRO A 90 2.74 -11.50 -8.24
CA PRO A 90 4.13 -11.09 -8.39
C PRO A 90 5.08 -11.99 -7.58
N LYS A 91 6.26 -12.29 -8.13
CA LYS A 91 7.24 -13.24 -7.55
C LYS A 91 7.69 -12.96 -6.11
N LEU A 92 7.58 -11.71 -5.65
CA LEU A 92 8.07 -11.29 -4.33
C LEU A 92 7.00 -11.39 -3.23
N TRP A 93 5.75 -11.71 -3.58
CA TRP A 93 4.68 -11.80 -2.61
C TRP A 93 4.62 -13.20 -1.99
N ILE A 94 4.25 -13.27 -0.72
CA ILE A 94 4.32 -14.50 0.07
C ILE A 94 2.96 -14.78 0.69
N LEU A 95 2.45 -16.00 0.52
CA LEU A 95 1.29 -16.48 1.26
C LEU A 95 1.73 -16.93 2.66
N ASP A 96 1.23 -16.27 3.70
CA ASP A 96 1.33 -16.76 5.07
C ASP A 96 0.30 -17.88 5.27
N THR A 97 0.78 -19.12 5.25
CA THR A 97 -0.07 -20.31 5.38
C THR A 97 -0.77 -20.43 6.74
N LYS A 98 -0.30 -19.73 7.78
CA LYS A 98 -0.93 -19.76 9.11
C LYS A 98 -2.16 -18.88 9.18
N THR A 99 -2.09 -17.69 8.57
CA THR A 99 -3.16 -16.69 8.64
C THR A 99 -4.00 -16.67 7.35
N ASN A 100 -3.51 -17.30 6.29
CA ASN A 100 -4.01 -17.20 4.91
C ASN A 100 -3.93 -15.78 4.33
N TRP A 101 -3.16 -14.87 4.93
CA TRP A 101 -2.91 -13.54 4.36
C TRP A 101 -1.78 -13.58 3.35
N ILE A 102 -1.84 -12.71 2.35
CA ILE A 102 -0.73 -12.51 1.40
C ILE A 102 0.04 -11.28 1.86
N VAL A 103 1.36 -11.38 1.88
CA VAL A 103 2.27 -10.28 2.23
C VAL A 103 2.97 -9.79 0.97
N ASP A 104 2.87 -8.50 0.70
CA ASP A 104 3.47 -7.87 -0.47
C ASP A 104 4.97 -7.56 -0.28
N SER A 105 5.61 -7.03 -1.33
CA SER A 105 7.04 -6.70 -1.35
C SER A 105 7.42 -5.53 -0.42
N MET A 106 6.46 -4.69 -0.03
CA MET A 106 6.62 -3.64 0.97
C MET A 106 6.17 -4.08 2.36
N GLY A 107 5.77 -5.33 2.55
CA GLY A 107 5.31 -5.96 3.80
C GLY A 107 3.92 -5.54 4.28
N GLY A 108 3.12 -4.92 3.41
CA GLY A 108 1.67 -4.84 3.59
C GLY A 108 1.06 -6.22 3.49
N ARG A 109 -0.11 -6.42 4.12
CA ARG A 109 -0.81 -7.71 4.08
C ARG A 109 -2.21 -7.52 3.51
N PHE A 110 -2.69 -8.46 2.71
CA PHE A 110 -4.05 -8.42 2.21
C PHE A 110 -4.67 -9.80 2.09
N THR A 111 -5.99 -9.81 1.94
CA THR A 111 -6.79 -11.01 1.71
C THR A 111 -7.84 -10.76 0.64
N LEU A 112 -8.25 -11.81 -0.06
CA LEU A 112 -9.27 -11.75 -1.10
C LEU A 112 -10.40 -12.72 -0.78
N PHE A 113 -11.63 -12.27 -0.95
CA PHE A 113 -12.77 -13.15 -0.75
C PHE A 113 -13.94 -12.78 -1.64
N VAL A 114 -14.78 -13.77 -1.93
CA VAL A 114 -16.07 -13.59 -2.59
C VAL A 114 -17.15 -13.58 -1.52
N ARG A 115 -18.05 -12.60 -1.57
CA ARG A 115 -19.22 -12.55 -0.67
C ARG A 115 -20.36 -13.36 -1.24
N GLN A 116 -20.87 -14.34 -0.50
CA GLN A 116 -21.96 -15.21 -0.99
C GLN A 116 -23.21 -14.44 -1.41
N GLY A 117 -23.66 -13.51 -0.55
CA GLY A 117 -24.94 -12.81 -0.76
C GLY A 117 -24.97 -11.91 -2.00
N THR A 118 -23.80 -11.50 -2.52
CA THR A 118 -23.71 -10.55 -3.65
C THR A 118 -22.89 -11.08 -4.81
N GLY A 119 -22.04 -12.10 -4.61
CA GLY A 119 -21.04 -12.56 -5.58
C GLY A 119 -19.87 -11.60 -5.77
N LYS A 120 -19.84 -10.47 -5.06
CA LYS A 120 -18.80 -9.45 -5.21
C LYS A 120 -17.47 -9.92 -4.64
N ILE A 121 -16.39 -9.45 -5.26
CA ILE A 121 -15.02 -9.78 -4.87
C ILE A 121 -14.47 -8.62 -4.06
N ASP A 122 -14.01 -8.90 -2.86
CA ASP A 122 -13.38 -7.93 -1.99
C ASP A 122 -11.87 -8.20 -1.93
N ILE A 123 -11.08 -7.13 -2.02
CA ILE A 123 -9.66 -7.13 -1.64
C ILE A 123 -9.53 -6.26 -0.40
N ASP A 124 -9.17 -6.88 0.71
CA ASP A 124 -8.99 -6.26 2.00
C ASP A 124 -7.50 -6.19 2.32
N TYR A 125 -6.95 -4.99 2.23
CA TYR A 125 -5.54 -4.72 2.42
C TYR A 125 -5.33 -3.93 3.69
N GLN A 126 -4.23 -4.23 4.39
CA GLN A 126 -3.77 -3.54 5.56
C GLN A 126 -2.26 -3.23 5.46
N THR A 127 -1.90 -1.97 5.71
CA THR A 127 -0.48 -1.56 5.79
C THR A 127 0.22 -2.26 6.95
N LYS A 128 1.55 -2.13 7.00
CA LYS A 128 2.32 -2.51 8.19
C LYS A 128 1.74 -1.82 9.44
N GLY A 129 1.39 -2.59 10.47
CA GLY A 129 0.95 -2.01 11.74
C GLY A 129 2.09 -1.36 12.52
N LYS A 130 1.74 -0.70 13.63
CA LYS A 130 2.63 0.04 14.57
C LYS A 130 3.95 -0.67 14.91
N GLN A 131 3.93 -2.01 15.03
CA GLN A 131 5.10 -2.79 15.43
C GLN A 131 6.22 -2.88 14.37
N LYS A 132 5.98 -2.50 13.11
CA LYS A 132 6.98 -2.66 12.01
C LYS A 132 7.40 -1.36 11.31
N SER A 133 7.13 -0.20 11.93
CA SER A 133 7.29 1.15 11.35
C SER A 133 6.45 1.32 10.08
N ASN A 134 5.50 2.26 10.13
CA ASN A 134 4.59 2.55 9.01
C ASN A 134 4.92 3.89 8.33
N ALA A 135 6.21 4.25 8.27
CA ALA A 135 6.65 5.54 7.74
C ALA A 135 6.24 5.80 6.28
N ASP A 136 6.01 4.73 5.51
CA ASP A 136 5.66 4.79 4.09
C ASP A 136 4.14 4.71 3.84
N ALA A 137 3.31 4.51 4.89
CA ALA A 137 1.88 4.24 4.76
C ALA A 137 1.11 5.34 4.05
N LYS A 138 1.46 6.59 4.35
CA LYS A 138 0.81 7.76 3.77
C LYS A 138 1.07 7.82 2.27
N ASP A 139 2.33 7.70 1.87
CA ASP A 139 2.73 7.73 0.46
C ASP A 139 2.09 6.54 -0.29
N LEU A 140 2.06 5.36 0.33
CA LEU A 140 1.42 4.17 -0.23
C LEU A 140 -0.11 4.32 -0.34
N CYS A 141 -0.77 4.87 0.67
CA CYS A 141 -2.21 5.12 0.64
C CYS A 141 -2.58 6.07 -0.51
N ILE A 142 -1.82 7.16 -0.67
CA ILE A 142 -2.05 8.11 -1.77
C ILE A 142 -1.88 7.41 -3.11
N ALA A 143 -0.77 6.68 -3.28
CA ALA A 143 -0.47 5.93 -4.48
C ALA A 143 -1.57 4.90 -4.83
N MET A 144 -1.99 4.08 -3.87
CA MET A 144 -2.99 3.04 -4.11
C MET A 144 -4.37 3.62 -4.42
N VAL A 145 -4.83 4.60 -3.64
CA VAL A 145 -6.16 5.19 -3.84
C VAL A 145 -6.22 5.99 -5.13
N TYR A 146 -5.24 6.87 -5.37
CA TYR A 146 -5.28 7.77 -6.52
C TYR A 146 -4.87 7.10 -7.82
N ASP A 147 -3.82 6.27 -7.80
CA ASP A 147 -3.25 5.72 -9.02
C ASP A 147 -3.74 4.31 -9.34
N VAL A 148 -4.29 3.54 -8.39
CA VAL A 148 -4.79 2.18 -8.67
C VAL A 148 -6.31 2.15 -8.59
N PHE A 149 -6.87 2.39 -7.41
CA PHE A 149 -8.30 2.19 -7.17
C PHE A 149 -9.18 3.19 -7.92
N ARG A 150 -8.78 4.46 -7.99
CA ARG A 150 -9.52 5.46 -8.77
C ARG A 150 -9.63 5.10 -10.26
N GLN A 151 -8.59 4.50 -10.83
CA GLN A 151 -8.61 4.06 -12.23
C GLN A 151 -9.56 2.87 -12.46
N MET A 152 -9.88 2.12 -11.40
CA MET A 152 -10.78 0.97 -11.42
C MET A 152 -12.21 1.31 -11.01
N SER A 153 -12.56 2.61 -11.00
CA SER A 153 -13.88 3.12 -10.59
C SER A 153 -15.05 2.49 -11.35
N ALA A 154 -14.90 2.21 -12.65
CA ALA A 154 -15.92 1.53 -13.45
C ALA A 154 -16.24 0.09 -12.98
N ASN A 155 -15.24 -0.63 -12.46
CA ASN A 155 -15.41 -2.03 -12.01
C ASN A 155 -15.62 -2.14 -10.49
N THR A 156 -15.65 -1.01 -9.79
CA THR A 156 -15.71 -0.94 -8.33
C THR A 156 -17.14 -0.72 -7.89
N TYR A 157 -17.63 -1.51 -6.95
CA TYR A 157 -18.86 -1.18 -6.24
C TYR A 157 -18.60 -0.16 -5.13
N LEU A 158 -17.62 -0.44 -4.27
CA LEU A 158 -17.32 0.35 -3.08
C LEU A 158 -15.85 0.22 -2.67
N LEU A 159 -15.18 1.35 -2.47
CA LEU A 159 -13.94 1.46 -1.73
C LEU A 159 -14.25 2.00 -0.33
N THR A 160 -13.90 1.24 0.70
CA THR A 160 -13.93 1.72 2.09
C THR A 160 -12.51 1.80 2.62
N ALA A 161 -12.09 2.99 3.03
CA ALA A 161 -10.80 3.18 3.67
C ALA A 161 -11.01 3.43 5.16
N TYR A 162 -10.30 2.65 5.97
CA TYR A 162 -10.32 2.65 7.42
C TYR A 162 -8.98 3.14 7.95
N THR A 163 -9.05 3.97 8.98
CA THR A 163 -7.89 4.35 9.77
C THR A 163 -8.14 3.85 11.18
N GLU A 164 -7.34 2.87 11.59
CA GLU A 164 -7.42 2.26 12.92
C GLU A 164 -6.32 2.84 13.80
N LYS A 165 -6.73 3.52 14.87
CA LYS A 165 -5.81 4.05 15.88
C LYS A 165 -5.61 3.04 16.97
N TYR A 166 -4.36 2.71 17.27
CA TYR A 166 -4.02 1.77 18.32
C TYR A 166 -3.29 2.47 19.47
N SER A 167 -3.71 2.18 20.71
CA SER A 167 -2.99 2.59 21.92
C SER A 167 -1.60 1.94 21.97
N ASP A 168 -0.76 2.34 22.94
CA ASP A 168 0.52 1.67 23.18
C ASP A 168 0.34 0.21 23.63
N ASP A 169 -0.82 -0.11 24.22
CA ASP A 169 -1.20 -1.46 24.66
C ASP A 169 -1.86 -2.30 23.55
N ASN A 170 -1.81 -1.85 22.29
CA ASN A 170 -2.46 -2.46 21.12
C ASN A 170 -3.99 -2.58 21.20
N GLU A 171 -4.65 -1.68 21.93
CA GLU A 171 -6.12 -1.59 21.91
C GLU A 171 -6.57 -0.64 20.78
N ASN A 172 -7.62 -1.01 20.05
CA ASN A 172 -8.22 -0.10 19.06
C ASN A 172 -8.96 1.02 19.81
N THR A 173 -8.48 2.25 19.64
CA THR A 173 -8.97 3.45 20.35
C THR A 173 -9.81 4.36 19.45
N GLY A 174 -9.95 4.03 18.17
CA GLY A 174 -10.74 4.81 17.24
C GLY A 174 -10.63 4.28 15.82
N THR A 175 -11.78 4.12 15.18
CA THR A 175 -11.88 3.75 13.76
C THR A 175 -12.63 4.84 13.02
N ALA A 176 -11.97 5.49 12.06
CA ALA A 176 -12.66 6.34 11.09
C ALA A 176 -12.75 5.61 9.76
N SER A 177 -13.84 5.81 9.02
CA SER A 177 -14.01 5.23 7.68
C SER A 177 -14.51 6.25 6.68
N LEU A 178 -13.97 6.20 5.48
CA LEU A 178 -14.47 6.91 4.31
C LEU A 178 -14.92 5.90 3.26
N LYS A 179 -15.98 6.26 2.54
CA LYS A 179 -16.59 5.42 1.51
C LYS A 179 -16.66 6.18 0.19
N TRP A 180 -16.19 5.54 -0.87
CA TRP A 180 -16.30 6.01 -2.25
C TRP A 180 -16.86 4.92 -3.12
N TYR A 181 -17.79 5.26 -3.97
CA TYR A 181 -18.52 4.32 -4.81
C TYR A 181 -17.98 4.41 -6.24
N GLY A 182 -17.97 3.29 -6.96
CA GLY A 182 -17.64 3.35 -8.39
C GLY A 182 -18.70 4.05 -9.22
N ASP A 183 -18.40 4.21 -10.49
CA ASP A 183 -19.12 5.15 -11.37
C ASP A 183 -20.61 4.83 -11.49
N ASP A 184 -20.96 3.54 -11.55
CA ASP A 184 -22.35 3.09 -11.65
C ASP A 184 -23.10 3.11 -10.30
N TYR A 185 -22.40 3.32 -9.19
CA TYR A 185 -22.96 3.20 -7.82
C TYR A 185 -22.94 4.51 -7.03
N CYS A 186 -22.30 5.54 -7.59
CA CYS A 186 -22.17 6.86 -6.99
C CYS A 186 -23.27 7.83 -7.49
N GLY A 187 -23.31 9.04 -6.92
CA GLY A 187 -24.34 10.04 -7.20
C GLY A 187 -25.23 10.37 -6.00
N GLY A 188 -25.92 11.51 -6.08
CA GLY A 188 -26.67 12.06 -4.95
C GLY A 188 -25.77 12.27 -3.74
N ASN A 189 -26.04 11.53 -2.65
CA ASN A 189 -25.25 11.59 -1.41
C ASN A 189 -24.01 10.66 -1.40
N ARG A 190 -23.79 9.87 -2.46
CA ARG A 190 -22.67 8.93 -2.57
C ARG A 190 -21.53 9.57 -3.36
N LYS A 191 -20.37 9.74 -2.71
CA LYS A 191 -19.17 10.28 -3.36
C LYS A 191 -18.62 9.30 -4.38
N CYS A 192 -18.37 9.78 -5.60
CA CYS A 192 -17.75 9.00 -6.66
C CYS A 192 -16.26 8.81 -6.39
N LEU A 193 -15.76 7.62 -6.71
CA LEU A 193 -14.34 7.28 -6.62
C LEU A 193 -13.54 8.00 -7.72
N SER A 194 -14.12 8.13 -8.91
CA SER A 194 -13.57 8.87 -10.05
C SER A 194 -13.40 10.38 -9.77
N ASP A 195 -14.28 10.97 -8.96
CA ASP A 195 -14.26 12.40 -8.61
C ASP A 195 -13.28 12.75 -7.48
N LEU A 196 -12.58 11.76 -6.91
CA LEU A 196 -11.63 12.01 -5.83
C LEU A 196 -10.52 12.97 -6.26
N SER A 197 -10.49 14.13 -5.61
CA SER A 197 -9.37 15.06 -5.74
C SER A 197 -8.16 14.56 -4.97
N LEU A 198 -6.95 14.89 -5.44
CA LEU A 198 -5.72 14.55 -4.73
C LEU A 198 -5.69 15.16 -3.31
N SER A 199 -6.29 16.34 -3.10
CA SER A 199 -6.39 16.98 -1.78
C SER A 199 -7.24 16.19 -0.79
N ASP A 200 -8.35 15.60 -1.25
CA ASP A 200 -9.21 14.78 -0.38
C ASP A 200 -8.47 13.51 0.07
N ILE A 201 -7.75 12.88 -0.87
CA ILE A 201 -6.95 11.69 -0.60
C ILE A 201 -5.81 12.03 0.36
N ILE A 202 -5.08 13.13 0.14
CA ILE A 202 -3.99 13.53 1.04
C ILE A 202 -4.52 13.78 2.46
N THR A 203 -5.66 14.45 2.59
CA THR A 203 -6.30 14.70 3.90
C THR A 203 -6.58 13.37 4.60
N HIS A 204 -7.16 12.40 3.89
CA HIS A 204 -7.46 11.10 4.44
C HIS A 204 -6.21 10.26 4.77
N CYS A 205 -5.27 10.17 3.84
CA CYS A 205 -4.05 9.38 4.04
C CYS A 205 -3.09 10.01 5.07
N THR A 206 -3.31 11.27 5.48
CA THR A 206 -2.48 11.91 6.51
C THR A 206 -2.63 11.24 7.88
N SER A 207 -3.80 10.68 8.20
CA SER A 207 -3.94 9.88 9.43
C SER A 207 -3.13 8.57 9.40
N CYS A 208 -2.65 8.12 8.24
CA CYS A 208 -1.77 6.94 8.14
C CYS A 208 -0.32 7.22 8.57
N ALA A 209 0.07 8.49 8.78
CA ALA A 209 1.48 8.86 8.98
C ALA A 209 2.03 8.58 10.39
N HIS A 210 1.19 8.27 11.37
CA HIS A 210 1.56 8.22 12.80
C HIS A 210 1.62 6.81 13.39
N ASN A 211 2.25 5.85 12.69
CA ASN A 211 2.29 4.43 13.08
C ASN A 211 0.90 3.74 13.21
N ASP A 212 -0.17 4.43 12.84
CA ASP A 212 -1.49 3.87 12.74
C ASP A 212 -1.57 2.90 11.56
N THR A 213 -2.48 1.93 11.67
CA THR A 213 -2.66 0.96 10.59
C THR A 213 -3.72 1.49 9.65
N CYS A 214 -3.38 1.62 8.37
CA CYS A 214 -4.35 1.96 7.33
C CYS A 214 -4.81 0.69 6.63
N ARG A 215 -6.12 0.56 6.52
CA ARG A 215 -6.77 -0.59 5.92
C ARG A 215 -7.73 -0.10 4.85
N TRP A 216 -7.75 -0.74 3.71
CA TRP A 216 -8.71 -0.42 2.66
C TRP A 216 -9.31 -1.71 2.10
N ILE A 217 -10.61 -1.67 1.93
CA ILE A 217 -11.39 -2.75 1.36
C ILE A 217 -11.99 -2.22 0.07
N ILE A 218 -11.53 -2.75 -1.06
CA ILE A 218 -12.12 -2.48 -2.35
C ILE A 218 -12.99 -3.67 -2.75
N GLN A 219 -14.24 -3.36 -3.06
CA GLN A 219 -15.23 -4.34 -3.49
C GLN A 219 -15.54 -4.11 -4.96
N PHE A 220 -15.33 -5.13 -5.78
CA PHE A 220 -15.60 -5.16 -7.21
C PHE A 220 -16.94 -5.82 -7.51
N GLU A 221 -17.53 -5.47 -8.65
CA GLU A 221 -18.80 -6.05 -9.13
C GLU A 221 -18.66 -7.47 -9.71
#